data_AF-A0AA40VVZ6-F1
#
_entry.id   AF-A0AA40VVZ6-F1
#
_cell.length_a   1.000
_cell.length_b   1.000
_cell.length_c   1.000
_cell.angle_alpha   90.00
_cell.angle_beta   90.00
_cell.angle_gamma   90.00
#
_symmetry.space_group_name_H-M   'P 1'
#
loop_
_entity.id
_entity.type
_entity.pdbx_description
1 polymer ?
#
loop_
_entity_poly.entity_id
_entity_poly.type
_entity_poly.pdbx_seq_one_letter_code
_entity_poly.pdbx_strand_id
1 'polypeptide(L)'
;MINKQVNTASPLDNSSILPWYSIKDIAWSPVLIVAPHPDDETLGCGGAIALLRSLNCDVRVLVISDGTLSHPRSLKYPAPALRALRESETLSALSVLGVEANAVTFYRMQDGSISVQYKSAVDSCRTYLTEISPQIIFLPWRYDPHPDHRATWKLIHTALVELHRSPRLIEYPIWDWDQKQRQNLPESLKVTAWRLHTSTVVELKQQAIA
;
A
#
# COMPACT_ATOMS: atom_id res chain seq x y z
N MET A 1 -6.60 -28.91 29.14
CA MET A 1 -5.59 -28.14 28.38
C MET A 1 -6.05 -28.10 26.93
N ILE A 2 -6.53 -26.95 26.46
CA ILE A 2 -7.03 -26.81 25.09
C ILE A 2 -5.80 -26.62 24.19
N ASN A 3 -5.56 -27.60 23.31
CA ASN A 3 -4.51 -27.55 22.30
C ASN A 3 -4.75 -26.32 21.42
N LYS A 4 -3.93 -25.27 21.59
CA LYS A 4 -3.81 -24.20 20.60
C LYS A 4 -3.04 -24.77 19.43
N GLN A 5 -3.75 -25.26 18.41
CA GLN A 5 -3.15 -25.42 17.09
C GLN A 5 -2.61 -24.05 16.68
N VAL A 6 -1.29 -23.91 16.71
CA VAL A 6 -0.59 -22.78 16.09
C VAL A 6 -0.81 -22.98 14.60
N ASN A 7 -1.73 -22.21 14.02
CA ASN A 7 -1.96 -22.24 12.59
C ASN A 7 -0.73 -21.59 11.94
N THR A 8 0.17 -22.41 11.40
CA THR A 8 1.43 -21.99 10.74
C THR A 8 1.20 -21.51 9.31
N ALA A 9 -0.03 -21.60 8.79
CA ALA A 9 -0.40 -21.22 7.43
C ALA A 9 -0.57 -19.71 7.28
N SER A 10 -0.19 -19.20 6.11
CA SER A 10 -0.37 -17.80 5.74
C SER A 10 -1.87 -17.43 5.75
N PRO A 11 -2.27 -16.23 6.22
CA PRO A 11 -3.64 -15.77 5.98
C PRO A 11 -3.98 -15.63 4.49
N LEU A 12 -2.96 -15.56 3.62
CA LEU A 12 -3.12 -15.51 2.17
C LEU A 12 -3.30 -16.89 1.53
N ASP A 13 -3.04 -18.00 2.26
CA ASP A 13 -3.21 -19.36 1.74
C ASP A 13 -4.67 -19.68 1.45
N ASN A 14 -5.55 -19.24 2.35
CA ASN A 14 -6.98 -19.41 2.21
C ASN A 14 -7.72 -18.15 2.67
N SER A 15 -7.73 -17.12 1.83
CA SER A 15 -8.44 -15.87 2.15
C SER A 15 -9.96 -16.08 2.31
N SER A 16 -10.53 -17.17 1.78
CA SER A 16 -11.97 -17.44 1.83
C SER A 16 -12.52 -17.70 3.23
N ILE A 17 -11.66 -18.13 4.17
CA ILE A 17 -12.04 -18.37 5.57
C ILE A 17 -11.88 -17.14 6.46
N LEU A 18 -11.27 -16.07 5.96
CA LEU A 18 -11.04 -14.85 6.73
C LEU A 18 -12.38 -14.13 7.00
N PRO A 19 -12.57 -13.55 8.20
CA PRO A 19 -13.79 -12.82 8.51
C PRO A 19 -13.93 -11.60 7.62
N TRP A 20 -15.17 -11.24 7.30
CA TRP A 20 -15.48 -10.02 6.56
C TRP A 20 -15.62 -8.82 7.49
N TYR A 21 -15.08 -7.70 7.05
CA TYR A 21 -15.19 -6.40 7.69
C TYR A 21 -15.84 -5.44 6.69
N SER A 22 -16.68 -4.55 7.18
CA SER A 22 -17.12 -3.36 6.46
C SER A 22 -16.08 -2.25 6.59
N ILE A 23 -16.15 -1.24 5.72
CA ILE A 23 -15.27 -0.09 5.86
C ILE A 23 -15.46 0.63 7.21
N LYS A 24 -16.68 0.61 7.77
CA LYS A 24 -16.99 1.27 9.05
C LYS A 24 -16.26 0.64 10.24
N ASP A 25 -15.87 -0.63 10.14
CA ASP A 25 -15.12 -1.34 11.18
C ASP A 25 -13.65 -0.91 11.23
N ILE A 26 -13.16 -0.28 10.15
CA ILE A 26 -11.74 0.11 10.01
C ILE A 26 -11.53 1.60 9.73
N ALA A 27 -12.58 2.36 9.44
CA ALA A 27 -12.49 3.76 9.04
C ALA A 27 -11.96 4.65 10.17
N TRP A 28 -10.89 5.37 9.86
CA TRP A 28 -10.27 6.43 10.66
C TRP A 28 -9.82 7.52 9.68
N SER A 29 -9.61 8.76 10.12
CA SER A 29 -9.23 9.87 9.23
C SER A 29 -8.35 10.88 9.97
N PRO A 30 -7.21 11.35 9.43
CA PRO A 30 -6.75 11.16 8.04
C PRO A 30 -6.22 9.75 7.74
N VAL A 31 -6.36 9.33 6.49
CA VAL A 31 -5.88 8.07 5.94
C VAL A 31 -4.66 8.34 5.08
N LEU A 32 -3.61 7.55 5.24
CA LEU A 32 -2.50 7.51 4.30
C LEU A 32 -2.44 6.14 3.61
N ILE A 33 -2.47 6.12 2.28
CA ILE A 33 -2.14 4.95 1.48
C ILE A 33 -0.69 5.11 1.02
N VAL A 34 0.19 4.16 1.34
CA VAL A 34 1.58 4.18 0.89
C VAL A 34 1.81 3.10 -0.15
N ALA A 35 2.07 3.51 -1.38
CA ALA A 35 2.31 2.66 -2.54
C ALA A 35 3.81 2.59 -2.88
N PRO A 36 4.42 1.39 -2.93
CA PRO A 36 5.79 1.21 -3.42
C PRO A 36 5.98 1.74 -4.84
N HIS A 37 5.05 1.39 -5.73
CA HIS A 37 5.06 1.77 -7.15
C HIS A 37 3.75 2.48 -7.56
N PRO A 38 3.75 3.26 -8.66
CA PRO A 38 2.53 3.87 -9.16
C PRO A 38 1.62 2.81 -9.80
N ASP A 39 0.56 2.37 -9.10
CA ASP A 39 -0.45 1.35 -9.45
C ASP A 39 -0.86 0.56 -8.19
N ASP A 40 0.07 0.31 -7.28
CA ASP A 40 -0.15 -0.46 -6.05
C ASP A 40 -1.26 0.12 -5.17
N GLU A 41 -1.43 1.45 -5.13
CA GLU A 41 -2.52 2.09 -4.40
C GLU A 41 -3.88 1.68 -4.97
N THR A 42 -3.99 1.59 -6.29
CA THR A 42 -5.23 1.30 -7.01
C THR A 42 -5.49 -0.21 -7.00
N LEU A 43 -4.46 -1.02 -7.29
CA LEU A 43 -4.53 -2.48 -7.30
C LEU A 43 -4.79 -3.04 -5.90
N GLY A 44 -4.02 -2.61 -4.90
CA GLY A 44 -4.12 -3.11 -3.53
C GLY A 44 -5.28 -2.48 -2.77
N CYS A 45 -5.42 -1.15 -2.86
CA CYS A 45 -6.32 -0.39 -1.99
C CYS A 45 -7.49 0.29 -2.69
N GLY A 46 -7.66 0.21 -4.02
CA GLY A 46 -8.67 1.01 -4.74
C GLY A 46 -10.11 0.90 -4.20
N GLY A 47 -10.53 -0.31 -3.80
CA GLY A 47 -11.83 -0.50 -3.15
C GLY A 47 -11.92 0.13 -1.75
N ALA A 48 -10.85 0.07 -0.97
CA ALA A 48 -10.79 0.76 0.33
C ALA A 48 -10.79 2.27 0.17
N ILE A 49 -10.03 2.80 -0.80
CA ILE A 49 -9.97 4.24 -1.14
C ILE A 49 -11.38 4.74 -1.48
N ALA A 50 -12.07 4.11 -2.43
CA ALA A 50 -13.42 4.52 -2.83
C ALA A 50 -14.40 4.51 -1.65
N LEU A 51 -14.36 3.47 -0.81
CA LEU A 51 -15.22 3.38 0.37
C LEU A 51 -14.89 4.46 1.41
N LEU A 52 -13.62 4.73 1.71
CA LEU A 52 -13.21 5.78 2.64
C LEU A 52 -13.60 7.18 2.13
N ARG A 53 -13.46 7.43 0.82
CA ARG A 53 -13.91 8.68 0.20
C ARG A 53 -15.42 8.84 0.26
N SER A 54 -16.21 7.78 0.10
CA SER A 54 -17.67 7.84 0.31
C SER A 54 -18.09 8.16 1.76
N LEU A 55 -17.18 7.96 2.73
CA LEU A 55 -17.34 8.39 4.12
C LEU A 55 -16.77 9.78 4.41
N ASN A 56 -16.34 10.52 3.37
CA ASN A 56 -15.67 11.82 3.48
C ASN A 56 -14.35 11.80 4.29
N CYS A 57 -13.66 10.66 4.36
CA CYS A 57 -12.33 10.61 4.97
C CYS A 57 -11.31 11.41 4.13
N ASP A 58 -10.37 12.09 4.80
CA ASP A 58 -9.21 12.71 4.15
C ASP A 58 -8.24 11.58 3.77
N VAL A 59 -8.28 11.15 2.51
CA VAL A 59 -7.41 10.10 1.96
C VAL A 59 -6.26 10.74 1.21
N ARG A 60 -5.04 10.50 1.69
CA ARG A 60 -3.78 10.90 1.06
C ARG A 60 -3.12 9.67 0.47
N VAL A 61 -2.41 9.84 -0.64
CA VAL A 61 -1.60 8.80 -1.26
C VAL A 61 -0.15 9.24 -1.33
N LEU A 62 0.76 8.38 -0.90
CA LEU A 62 2.20 8.56 -1.03
C LEU A 62 2.75 7.44 -1.92
N VAL A 63 3.30 7.80 -3.07
CA VAL A 63 3.98 6.88 -3.99
C VAL A 63 5.49 7.03 -3.80
N ILE A 64 6.16 5.93 -3.44
CA ILE A 64 7.57 5.96 -3.03
C ILE A 64 8.51 6.02 -4.23
N SER A 65 8.41 5.06 -5.14
CA SER A 65 9.29 4.96 -6.30
C SER A 65 8.63 5.43 -7.59
N ASP A 66 9.44 5.66 -8.62
CA ASP A 66 8.99 6.16 -9.92
C ASP A 66 8.55 5.07 -10.92
N GLY A 67 8.68 3.79 -10.57
CA GLY A 67 8.30 2.65 -11.42
C GLY A 67 9.06 2.56 -12.76
N THR A 68 10.18 3.25 -12.90
CA THR A 68 10.86 3.40 -14.19
C THR A 68 11.67 2.18 -14.63
N LEU A 69 11.91 1.21 -13.75
CA LEU A 69 12.57 -0.06 -14.08
C LEU A 69 11.59 -1.17 -14.49
N SER A 70 10.30 -0.87 -14.59
CA SER A 70 9.31 -1.77 -15.22
C SER A 70 9.61 -2.07 -16.70
N HIS A 71 10.25 -1.14 -17.43
CA HIS A 71 10.59 -1.28 -18.85
C HIS A 71 12.04 -0.84 -19.11
N PRO A 72 13.04 -1.55 -18.56
CA PRO A 72 14.43 -1.12 -18.62
C PRO A 72 14.91 -1.13 -20.07
N ARG A 73 15.56 -0.03 -20.49
CA ARG A 73 16.09 0.17 -21.86
C ARG A 73 15.02 0.29 -22.97
N SER A 74 13.77 0.55 -22.62
CA SER A 74 12.73 0.84 -23.62
C SER A 74 13.02 2.15 -24.36
N LEU A 75 13.10 2.08 -25.70
CA LEU A 75 13.20 3.28 -26.55
C LEU A 75 11.86 4.03 -26.67
N LYS A 76 10.74 3.30 -26.53
CA LYS A 76 9.39 3.88 -26.57
C LYS A 76 9.04 4.57 -25.24
N TYR A 77 9.56 4.05 -24.14
CA TYR A 77 9.31 4.54 -22.79
C TYR A 77 10.64 4.76 -22.04
N PRO A 78 11.44 5.77 -22.42
CA PRO A 78 12.63 6.13 -21.65
C PRO A 78 12.22 6.60 -20.25
N ALA A 79 13.10 6.41 -19.25
CA ALA A 79 12.75 6.60 -17.84
C ALA A 79 12.03 7.93 -17.51
N PRO A 80 12.46 9.11 -18.01
CA PRO A 80 11.73 10.36 -17.74
C PRO A 80 10.30 10.37 -18.30
N ALA A 81 10.10 9.85 -19.52
CA ALA A 81 8.79 9.77 -20.15
C ALA A 81 7.90 8.74 -19.45
N LEU A 82 8.47 7.60 -19.06
CA LEU A 82 7.76 6.56 -18.31
C LEU A 82 7.31 7.06 -16.93
N ARG A 83 8.18 7.78 -16.21
CA ARG A 83 7.80 8.41 -14.93
C ARG A 83 6.62 9.35 -15.10
N ALA A 84 6.69 10.28 -16.05
CA ALA A 84 5.63 11.24 -16.29
C ALA A 84 4.31 10.57 -16.68
N LEU A 85 4.38 9.52 -17.52
CA LEU A 85 3.23 8.71 -17.88
C LEU A 85 2.61 8.04 -16.65
N ARG A 86 3.41 7.33 -15.84
CA ARG A 86 2.91 6.64 -14.65
C ARG A 86 2.34 7.58 -13.60
N GLU A 87 2.95 8.74 -13.37
CA GLU A 87 2.37 9.76 -12.48
C GLU A 87 1.00 10.24 -13.02
N SER A 88 0.87 10.44 -14.33
CA SER A 88 -0.41 10.80 -14.96
C SER A 88 -1.46 9.69 -14.85
N GLU A 89 -1.06 8.43 -15.03
CA GLU A 89 -1.93 7.25 -14.87
C GLU A 89 -2.42 7.13 -13.43
N THR A 90 -1.52 7.23 -12.45
CA THR A 90 -1.88 7.23 -11.02
C THR A 90 -2.84 8.35 -10.66
N LEU A 91 -2.60 9.58 -11.12
CA LEU A 91 -3.51 10.71 -10.87
C LEU A 91 -4.89 10.48 -11.49
N SER A 92 -4.95 9.93 -12.70
CA SER A 92 -6.22 9.59 -13.37
C SER A 92 -6.99 8.52 -12.60
N ALA A 93 -6.32 7.42 -12.24
CA ALA A 93 -6.90 6.32 -11.47
C ALA A 93 -7.44 6.81 -10.11
N LEU A 94 -6.66 7.61 -9.40
CA LEU A 94 -7.04 8.16 -8.10
C LEU A 94 -8.18 9.17 -8.20
N SER A 95 -8.26 9.95 -9.28
CA SER A 95 -9.39 10.85 -9.54
C SER A 95 -10.71 10.07 -9.70
N VAL A 96 -10.70 8.93 -10.41
CA VAL A 96 -11.86 8.03 -10.50
C VAL A 96 -12.29 7.53 -9.11
N LEU A 97 -11.32 7.27 -8.22
CA LEU A 97 -11.57 6.84 -6.85
C LEU A 97 -11.92 8.00 -5.88
N GLY A 98 -12.02 9.23 -6.39
CA GLY A 98 -12.41 10.42 -5.64
C GLY A 98 -11.28 11.08 -4.84
N VAL A 99 -10.02 10.81 -5.16
CA VAL A 99 -8.83 11.44 -4.56
C VAL A 99 -8.31 12.54 -5.49
N GLU A 100 -8.22 13.75 -4.97
CA GLU A 100 -7.74 14.92 -5.71
C GLU A 100 -6.22 14.89 -5.91
N ALA A 101 -5.71 15.50 -6.98
CA ALA A 101 -4.28 15.48 -7.30
C ALA A 101 -3.40 16.10 -6.18
N ASN A 102 -3.92 17.07 -5.43
CA ASN A 102 -3.20 17.69 -4.30
C ASN A 102 -3.12 16.80 -3.04
N ALA A 103 -3.82 15.67 -3.04
CA ALA A 103 -3.75 14.65 -2.00
C ALA A 103 -2.76 13.53 -2.35
N VAL A 104 -2.07 13.62 -3.50
CA VAL A 104 -1.11 12.64 -3.99
C VAL A 104 0.30 13.22 -3.94
N THR A 105 1.21 12.51 -3.28
CA THR A 105 2.63 12.88 -3.19
C THR A 105 3.49 11.81 -3.86
N PHE A 106 4.34 12.23 -4.79
CA PHE A 106 5.33 11.36 -5.44
C PHE A 106 6.73 11.68 -4.91
N TYR A 107 7.37 10.71 -4.24
CA TYR A 107 8.76 10.85 -3.79
C TYR A 107 9.78 10.63 -4.91
N ARG A 108 9.37 9.94 -5.99
CA ARG A 108 10.17 9.74 -7.19
C ARG A 108 11.54 9.11 -6.91
N MET A 109 11.62 8.27 -5.88
CA MET A 109 12.81 7.45 -5.67
C MET A 109 12.99 6.55 -6.89
N GLN A 110 14.24 6.27 -7.27
CA GLN A 110 14.45 5.36 -8.38
C GLN A 110 13.92 3.97 -8.00
N ASP A 111 13.08 3.40 -8.87
CA ASP A 111 12.60 2.02 -8.77
C ASP A 111 13.77 1.04 -8.53
N GLY A 112 13.58 0.07 -7.63
CA GLY A 112 14.60 -0.87 -7.17
C GLY A 112 15.65 -0.31 -6.20
N SER A 113 15.61 0.98 -5.85
CA SER A 113 16.67 1.64 -5.07
C SER A 113 16.26 2.11 -3.67
N ILE A 114 15.04 1.77 -3.20
CA ILE A 114 14.51 2.24 -1.91
C ILE A 114 15.47 1.91 -0.75
N SER A 115 16.12 0.74 -0.80
CA SER A 115 17.07 0.31 0.22
C SER A 115 18.41 1.06 0.18
N VAL A 116 18.79 1.65 -0.96
CA VAL A 116 20.06 2.36 -1.15
C VAL A 116 20.00 3.75 -0.52
N GLN A 117 18.87 4.44 -0.66
CA GLN A 117 18.66 5.82 -0.18
C GLN A 117 17.97 5.86 1.20
N TYR A 118 18.12 4.79 1.99
CA TYR A 118 17.26 4.50 3.12
C TYR A 118 17.22 5.61 4.19
N LYS A 119 18.37 6.18 4.57
CA LYS A 119 18.42 7.18 5.64
C LYS A 119 17.68 8.48 5.27
N SER A 120 17.99 9.05 4.10
CA SER A 120 17.33 10.26 3.62
C SER A 120 15.84 10.04 3.34
N ALA A 121 15.48 8.83 2.87
CA ALA A 121 14.09 8.45 2.71
C ALA A 121 13.35 8.40 4.05
N VAL A 122 13.97 7.83 5.11
CA VAL A 122 13.38 7.80 6.46
C VAL A 122 13.12 9.23 6.96
N ASP A 123 14.07 10.14 6.80
CA ASP A 123 13.92 11.53 7.24
C ASP A 123 12.81 12.27 6.48
N SER A 124 12.70 12.04 5.18
CA SER A 124 11.64 12.59 4.33
C SER A 124 10.26 12.03 4.74
N CYS A 125 10.15 10.70 4.89
CA CYS A 125 8.93 10.04 5.37
C CYS A 125 8.52 10.55 6.75
N ARG A 126 9.46 10.70 7.69
CA ARG A 126 9.17 11.19 9.04
C ARG A 126 8.60 12.60 9.01
N THR A 127 9.18 13.48 8.19
CA THR A 127 8.69 14.86 8.01
C THR A 127 7.26 14.85 7.48
N TYR A 128 7.00 14.09 6.42
CA TYR A 128 5.67 13.98 5.82
C TYR A 128 4.62 13.36 6.75
N LEU A 129 4.98 12.30 7.48
CA LEU A 129 4.11 11.66 8.47
C LEU A 129 3.79 12.61 9.64
N THR A 130 4.73 13.48 10.01
CA THR A 130 4.51 14.51 11.04
C THR A 130 3.49 15.54 10.56
N GLU A 131 3.62 16.00 9.31
CA GLU A 131 2.74 16.99 8.69
C GLU A 131 1.31 16.46 8.51
N ILE A 132 1.15 15.28 7.92
CA ILE A 132 -0.17 14.70 7.63
C ILE A 132 -0.83 14.14 8.89
N SER A 133 -0.04 13.70 9.88
CA SER A 133 -0.52 13.12 11.14
C SER A 133 -1.63 12.06 10.95
N PRO A 134 -1.40 11.03 10.10
CA PRO A 134 -2.43 10.06 9.76
C PRO A 134 -2.90 9.30 11.01
N GLN A 135 -4.19 8.96 11.06
CA GLN A 135 -4.74 8.08 12.09
C GLN A 135 -4.65 6.61 11.66
N ILE A 136 -4.60 6.36 10.35
CA ILE A 136 -4.46 5.04 9.76
C ILE A 136 -3.55 5.08 8.54
N ILE A 137 -2.70 4.06 8.40
CA ILE A 137 -1.79 3.92 7.27
C ILE A 137 -1.99 2.53 6.65
N PHE A 138 -2.18 2.50 5.33
CA PHE A 138 -2.16 1.30 4.53
C PHE A 138 -0.75 1.12 3.93
N LEU A 139 -0.16 -0.06 4.12
CA LEU A 139 1.19 -0.40 3.69
C LEU A 139 1.19 -1.73 2.91
N PRO A 140 2.14 -1.96 1.99
CA PRO A 140 2.29 -3.26 1.38
C PRO A 140 2.59 -4.33 2.43
N TRP A 141 2.15 -5.56 2.16
CA TRP A 141 2.43 -6.72 3.01
C TRP A 141 3.94 -6.90 3.24
N ARG A 142 4.34 -7.05 4.51
CA ARG A 142 5.77 -7.05 4.87
C ARG A 142 6.59 -8.23 4.36
N TYR A 143 5.92 -9.29 3.90
CA TYR A 143 6.55 -10.45 3.27
C TYR A 143 6.21 -10.57 1.77
N ASP A 144 5.78 -9.47 1.14
CA ASP A 144 5.58 -9.41 -0.31
C ASP A 144 6.88 -9.83 -1.05
N PRO A 145 6.79 -10.57 -2.17
CA PRO A 145 7.96 -11.07 -2.89
C PRO A 145 8.80 -9.94 -3.49
N HIS A 146 8.22 -8.77 -3.76
CA HIS A 146 8.93 -7.65 -4.35
C HIS A 146 9.83 -6.94 -3.31
N PRO A 147 11.14 -6.74 -3.58
CA PRO A 147 12.05 -6.11 -2.62
C PRO A 147 11.64 -4.69 -2.23
N ASP A 148 11.12 -3.90 -3.18
CA ASP A 148 10.67 -2.52 -2.88
C ASP A 148 9.41 -2.47 -2.00
N HIS A 149 8.54 -3.48 -2.06
CA HIS A 149 7.38 -3.55 -1.17
C HIS A 149 7.85 -3.74 0.28
N ARG A 150 8.78 -4.67 0.49
CA ARG A 150 9.39 -4.90 1.81
C ARG A 150 10.20 -3.69 2.28
N ALA A 151 10.94 -3.04 1.38
CA ALA A 151 11.72 -1.84 1.69
C ALA A 151 10.80 -0.68 2.10
N THR A 152 9.68 -0.47 1.39
CA THR A 152 8.65 0.54 1.70
C THR A 152 8.02 0.29 3.07
N TRP A 153 7.63 -0.96 3.36
CA TRP A 153 7.11 -1.32 4.68
C TRP A 153 8.12 -0.96 5.79
N LYS A 154 9.38 -1.35 5.62
CA LYS A 154 10.46 -1.10 6.60
C LYS A 154 10.75 0.40 6.77
N LEU A 155 10.75 1.13 5.66
CA LEU A 155 10.95 2.58 5.59
C LEU A 155 9.92 3.31 6.45
N ILE A 156 8.63 3.06 6.22
CA ILE A 156 7.55 3.71 6.97
C ILE A 156 7.57 3.28 8.44
N HIS A 157 7.78 2.00 8.74
CA HIS A 157 7.92 1.54 10.11
C HIS A 157 9.05 2.26 10.85
N THR A 158 10.20 2.44 10.21
CA THR A 158 11.34 3.15 10.82
C THR A 158 11.04 4.62 11.03
N ALA A 159 10.38 5.26 10.06
CA ALA A 159 9.96 6.66 10.19
C ALA A 159 8.95 6.88 11.32
N LEU A 160 8.16 5.86 11.68
CA LEU A 160 7.19 5.91 12.79
C LEU A 160 7.82 5.76 14.18
N VAL A 161 8.99 5.11 14.33
CA VAL A 161 9.59 4.80 15.65
C VAL A 161 9.82 6.05 16.51
N GLU A 162 10.16 7.18 15.89
CA GLU A 162 10.47 8.43 16.58
C GLU A 162 9.28 9.39 16.64
N LEU A 163 8.11 8.97 16.15
CA LEU A 163 6.90 9.77 16.24
C LEU A 163 6.17 9.48 17.55
N HIS A 164 5.70 10.54 18.21
CA HIS A 164 4.92 10.44 19.45
C HIS A 164 3.48 9.94 19.24
N ARG A 165 3.18 9.39 18.07
CA ARG A 165 1.84 8.91 17.66
C ARG A 165 1.95 7.53 17.03
N SER A 166 0.96 6.70 17.32
CA SER A 166 0.87 5.34 16.79
C SER A 166 -0.37 5.22 15.91
N PRO A 167 -0.29 5.52 14.60
CA PRO A 167 -1.39 5.25 13.69
C PRO A 167 -1.71 3.77 13.63
N ARG A 168 -2.96 3.44 13.33
CA ARG A 168 -3.32 2.05 13.00
C ARG A 168 -2.66 1.67 11.67
N LEU A 169 -1.97 0.53 11.64
CA LEU A 169 -1.36 0.01 10.42
C LEU A 169 -2.23 -1.11 9.85
N ILE A 170 -2.53 -1.04 8.56
CA ILE A 170 -3.18 -2.09 7.78
C ILE A 170 -2.23 -2.48 6.66
N GLU A 171 -1.92 -3.77 6.56
CA GLU A 171 -1.10 -4.28 5.47
C GLU A 171 -2.00 -4.83 4.35
N TYR A 172 -1.71 -4.50 3.09
CA TYR A 172 -2.43 -5.00 1.92
C TYR A 172 -1.50 -5.81 1.01
N PRO A 173 -1.95 -6.95 0.47
CA PRO A 173 -1.15 -7.72 -0.47
C PRO A 173 -1.33 -7.18 -1.90
N ILE A 174 -0.26 -7.26 -2.72
CA ILE A 174 -0.34 -7.03 -4.17
C ILE A 174 -0.20 -8.36 -4.90
N TRP A 175 0.85 -9.13 -4.57
CA TRP A 175 1.14 -10.42 -5.20
C TRP A 175 0.50 -11.59 -4.43
N ASP A 176 -0.76 -11.45 -4.01
CA ASP A 176 -1.38 -12.40 -3.08
C ASP A 176 -1.44 -13.85 -3.62
N TRP A 177 -1.32 -14.05 -4.94
CA TRP A 177 -1.24 -15.32 -5.64
C TRP A 177 0.16 -15.97 -5.64
N ASP A 178 1.22 -15.26 -5.25
CA ASP A 178 2.58 -15.79 -5.30
C ASP A 178 2.79 -16.91 -4.27
N GLN A 179 3.19 -18.09 -4.78
CA GLN A 179 3.34 -19.29 -3.95
C GLN A 179 4.51 -19.17 -2.97
N LYS A 180 5.59 -18.47 -3.34
CA LYS A 180 6.76 -18.30 -2.46
C LYS A 180 6.43 -17.40 -1.29
N GLN A 181 5.65 -16.34 -1.50
CA GLN A 181 5.12 -15.49 -0.42
C GLN A 181 4.25 -16.27 0.55
N ARG A 182 3.39 -17.14 0.02
CA ARG A 182 2.50 -18.00 0.81
C ARG A 182 3.25 -19.03 1.66
N GLN A 183 4.31 -19.62 1.11
CA GLN A 183 5.06 -20.71 1.76
C GLN A 183 6.23 -20.26 2.64
N ASN A 184 6.84 -19.10 2.39
CA ASN A 184 8.04 -18.65 3.10
C ASN A 184 7.73 -17.63 4.21
N LEU A 185 6.74 -17.93 5.05
CA LEU A 185 6.41 -17.09 6.20
C LEU A 185 7.00 -17.64 7.50
N PRO A 186 7.30 -16.78 8.48
CA PRO A 186 7.74 -17.26 9.79
C PRO A 186 6.69 -18.13 10.46
N GLU A 187 7.11 -19.21 11.11
CA GLU A 187 6.23 -20.18 11.80
C GLU A 187 5.30 -19.54 12.85
N SER A 188 5.70 -18.38 13.41
CA SER A 188 4.95 -17.64 14.43
C SER A 188 4.48 -16.27 13.93
N LEU A 189 3.95 -16.22 12.72
CA LEU A 189 3.37 -15.00 12.16
C LEU A 189 2.20 -14.48 13.03
N LYS A 190 2.46 -13.41 13.79
CA LYS A 190 1.42 -12.73 14.57
C LYS A 190 0.75 -11.66 13.72
N VAL A 191 -0.36 -12.01 13.07
CA VAL A 191 -1.24 -11.07 12.37
C VAL A 191 -2.70 -11.37 12.62
N THR A 192 -3.53 -10.33 12.56
CA THR A 192 -4.98 -10.47 12.43
C THR A 192 -5.34 -10.14 10.98
N ALA A 193 -5.95 -11.08 10.27
CA ALA A 193 -6.32 -10.93 8.88
C ALA A 193 -7.84 -11.01 8.69
N TRP A 194 -8.34 -10.31 7.69
CA TRP A 194 -9.75 -10.14 7.38
C TRP A 194 -9.90 -9.72 5.91
N ARG A 195 -11.12 -9.78 5.39
CA ARG A 195 -11.47 -9.28 4.05
C ARG A 195 -12.31 -8.03 4.15
N LEU A 196 -12.06 -7.06 3.29
CA LEU A 196 -12.89 -5.86 3.18
C LEU A 196 -14.04 -6.10 2.20
N HIS A 197 -15.28 -5.86 2.62
CA HIS A 197 -16.41 -5.81 1.70
C HIS A 197 -16.29 -4.62 0.75
N THR A 198 -15.97 -4.88 -0.53
CA THR A 198 -15.82 -3.87 -1.58
C THR A 198 -16.84 -3.99 -2.71
N SER A 199 -17.82 -4.89 -2.59
CA SER A 199 -18.77 -5.23 -3.67
C SER A 199 -19.48 -4.03 -4.29
N THR A 200 -19.79 -3.00 -3.49
CA THR A 200 -20.47 -1.78 -3.96
C THR A 200 -19.58 -0.84 -4.76
N VAL A 201 -18.26 -1.08 -4.81
CA VAL A 201 -17.28 -0.22 -5.50
C VAL A 201 -16.36 -1.01 -6.44
N VAL A 202 -16.67 -2.27 -6.73
CA VAL A 202 -15.84 -3.12 -7.61
C VAL A 202 -15.72 -2.51 -9.01
N GLU A 203 -16.83 -2.05 -9.59
CA GLU A 203 -16.84 -1.43 -10.92
C GLU A 203 -15.99 -0.15 -10.94
N LEU A 204 -16.06 0.67 -9.89
CA LEU A 204 -15.25 1.88 -9.78
C LEU A 204 -13.75 1.55 -9.67
N LYS A 205 -13.39 0.51 -8.90
CA LYS A 205 -12.02 0.01 -8.85
C LYS A 205 -11.55 -0.49 -10.23
N GLN A 206 -12.40 -1.21 -10.95
CA GLN A 206 -12.07 -1.70 -12.30
C GLN A 206 -11.87 -0.56 -13.28
N GLN A 207 -12.68 0.50 -13.20
CA GLN A 207 -12.51 1.72 -14.01
C GLN A 207 -11.19 2.43 -13.69
N ALA A 208 -10.78 2.47 -12.43
CA ALA A 208 -9.50 3.06 -12.04
C ALA A 208 -8.28 2.24 -12.51
N ILE A 209 -8.44 0.93 -12.72
CA ILE A 209 -7.38 0.04 -13.22
C ILE A 209 -7.24 0.08 -14.75
N ALA A 210 -8.34 0.39 -15.45
CA ALA A 210 -8.43 0.33 -16.91
C ALA A 210 -7.63 1.42 -17.61
#